data_AF-A0A3D2X9H8-F1
#
_entry.id   AF-A0A3D2X9H8-F1
#
_cell.length_a   1.000
_cell.length_b   1.000
_cell.length_c   1.000
_cell.angle_alpha   90.00
_cell.angle_beta   90.00
_cell.angle_gamma   90.00
#
_symmetry.space_group_name_H-M   'P 1'
#
loop_
_entity.id
_entity.type
_entity.pdbx_description
1 polymer ?
#
loop_
_entity_poly.entity_id
_entity_poly.type
_entity_poly.pdbx_seq_one_letter_code
_entity_poly.pdbx_strand_id
1 'polypeptide(L)'
;MNSYLPVKERKPDFSDYVNFEQIHDITFEEIKKSNPVLREYDVDFHKVTPIYYPHYQVLENGEAEFIAWISERKLDTNVAVRLPFRIDIEFLSEKKSEEFLWGTTEGSLWFSHGSCTYTMNAENYAEEALKKHAITFRQPVLGNELLYSHIGDIPHDQYNKLTWMVGEKHFAVILNGEVRFCGINFPYMEMDLHLQAPQTIIIGTNGQGKKLFRSIKIAQLKTTPKINIKQGVLCMNVKQSNNVLPNLRQIVHPEYGENYWFNGCAAYLMECLGQNELDYSFFAGLTGENFTQVFSKNHFRGNGVVDYCLSEKDNHHFIESIFARCDYASTFVPLKQILSNREMYVQMLMAYIDKGLPVILNDYGNNPHNRPSWGVLVGYADYGKTLLYMGGDGTEPDYISVEDLLPKGYKEEGQHCHGWLFIGKKEEKKDLAGIYRERILSLPQLLTFENENYCFGAKAFCTWAKSIDEGLFEQIMPEDFDDWGMHTAYVCCLATNSSVIKVFLEKALALNPDLIFIQDMIALYEQMGRYWNNDNGADLEALGGGFNVTLDALQDRDRRKKIADKLRRFAVCMDEVVSTIDQFKVES
;
A
#
# COMPACT_ATOMS: atom_id res chain seq x y z
N MET A 1 -34.39 -2.81 -1.24
CA MET A 1 -34.26 -4.29 -1.28
C MET A 1 -33.30 -4.60 -2.42
N ASN A 2 -31.99 -4.51 -2.16
CA ASN A 2 -30.95 -4.80 -3.14
C ASN A 2 -30.25 -6.09 -2.70
N SER A 3 -30.54 -7.17 -3.42
CA SER A 3 -29.88 -8.47 -3.29
C SER A 3 -28.46 -8.37 -3.84
N TYR A 4 -27.45 -8.40 -2.97
CA TYR A 4 -26.06 -8.53 -3.38
C TYR A 4 -25.63 -10.00 -3.30
N LEU A 5 -25.39 -10.57 -4.48
CA LEU A 5 -24.78 -11.87 -4.71
C LEU A 5 -23.34 -11.88 -4.16
N PRO A 6 -22.86 -13.03 -3.63
CA PRO A 6 -21.46 -13.17 -3.21
C PRO A 6 -20.54 -13.03 -4.42
N VAL A 7 -19.64 -12.05 -4.40
CA VAL A 7 -18.57 -11.91 -5.40
C VAL A 7 -17.57 -13.04 -5.17
N LYS A 8 -17.75 -14.15 -5.89
CA LYS A 8 -16.66 -15.10 -6.15
C LYS A 8 -15.48 -14.31 -6.72
N GLU A 9 -14.26 -14.62 -6.27
CA GLU A 9 -13.00 -14.18 -6.90
C GLU A 9 -13.17 -14.18 -8.43
N ARG A 10 -13.17 -12.99 -9.03
CA ARG A 10 -13.04 -12.90 -10.49
C ARG A 10 -11.60 -13.24 -10.80
N LYS A 11 -11.37 -14.49 -11.23
CA LYS A 11 -10.16 -14.83 -11.99
C LYS A 11 -10.03 -13.81 -13.14
N PRO A 12 -8.83 -13.28 -13.43
CA PRO A 12 -8.63 -12.37 -14.56
C PRO A 12 -9.22 -12.99 -15.83
N ASP A 13 -9.98 -12.20 -16.58
CA ASP A 13 -10.56 -12.64 -17.85
C ASP A 13 -9.43 -12.74 -18.88
N PHE A 14 -9.29 -13.91 -19.50
CA PHE A 14 -8.21 -14.17 -20.46
C PHE A 14 -8.39 -13.36 -21.76
N SER A 15 -9.59 -12.84 -22.03
CA SER A 15 -9.89 -12.03 -23.21
C SER A 15 -9.22 -10.65 -23.21
N ASP A 16 -8.72 -10.19 -22.06
CA ASP A 16 -8.08 -8.88 -21.89
C ASP A 16 -6.56 -8.90 -22.19
N TYR A 17 -5.96 -10.06 -22.48
CA TYR A 17 -4.51 -10.20 -22.65
C TYR A 17 -4.12 -10.58 -24.09
N VAL A 18 -2.99 -10.03 -24.54
CA VAL A 18 -2.38 -10.42 -25.82
C VAL A 18 -2.06 -11.92 -25.77
N ASN A 19 -2.50 -12.64 -26.79
CA ASN A 19 -2.27 -14.08 -26.88
C ASN A 19 -0.78 -14.38 -27.04
N PHE A 20 -0.33 -15.55 -26.59
CA PHE A 20 1.04 -16.02 -26.81
C PHE A 20 1.25 -16.39 -28.29
N GLU A 21 2.51 -16.49 -28.70
CA GLU A 21 2.89 -16.90 -30.06
C GLU A 21 3.51 -18.29 -30.03
N GLN A 22 3.14 -19.14 -30.99
CA GLN A 22 3.75 -20.46 -31.16
C GLN A 22 4.93 -20.37 -32.13
N ILE A 23 6.04 -21.04 -31.79
CA ILE A 23 7.23 -21.14 -32.63
C ILE A 23 7.49 -22.60 -33.00
N HIS A 24 7.86 -22.83 -34.26
CA HIS A 24 8.04 -24.18 -34.82
C HIS A 24 9.49 -24.49 -35.19
N ASP A 25 10.29 -23.48 -35.49
CA ASP A 25 11.68 -23.62 -35.95
C ASP A 25 12.68 -23.33 -34.81
N ILE A 26 12.64 -24.15 -33.76
CA ILE A 26 13.56 -24.03 -32.62
C ILE A 26 14.02 -25.41 -32.13
N THR A 27 15.29 -25.53 -31.79
CA THR A 27 15.87 -26.77 -31.27
C THR A 27 15.81 -26.84 -29.75
N PHE A 28 15.85 -28.06 -29.21
CA PHE A 28 15.90 -28.26 -27.75
C PHE A 28 17.12 -27.59 -27.10
N GLU A 29 18.28 -27.57 -27.75
CA GLU A 29 19.48 -26.94 -27.21
C GLU A 29 19.38 -25.41 -27.18
N GLU A 30 18.71 -24.79 -28.16
CA GLU A 30 18.42 -23.35 -28.14
C GLU A 30 17.46 -22.97 -27.00
N ILE A 31 16.43 -23.79 -26.78
CA ILE A 31 15.48 -23.63 -25.68
C ILE A 31 16.21 -23.72 -24.32
N LYS A 32 17.07 -24.72 -24.13
CA LYS A 32 17.88 -24.91 -22.92
C LYS A 32 18.85 -23.77 -22.68
N LYS A 33 19.55 -23.32 -23.73
CA LYS A 33 20.50 -22.19 -23.63
C LYS A 33 19.79 -20.90 -23.21
N SER A 34 18.56 -20.70 -23.68
CA SER A 34 17.77 -19.51 -23.39
C SER A 34 17.18 -19.48 -21.98
N ASN A 35 16.97 -20.65 -21.37
CA ASN A 35 16.38 -20.82 -20.05
C ASN A 35 17.36 -21.56 -19.10
N PRO A 36 18.42 -20.88 -18.62
CA PRO A 36 19.46 -21.51 -17.83
C PRO A 36 18.95 -21.98 -16.46
N VAL A 37 19.43 -23.13 -16.02
CA VAL A 37 19.15 -23.68 -14.69
C VAL A 37 19.86 -22.86 -13.62
N LEU A 38 19.13 -22.54 -12.55
CA LEU A 38 19.68 -21.99 -11.30
C LEU A 38 20.10 -23.12 -10.36
N ARG A 39 19.21 -24.09 -10.16
CA ARG A 39 19.41 -25.24 -9.28
C ARG A 39 18.62 -26.44 -9.78
N GLU A 40 19.22 -27.62 -9.70
CA GLU A 40 18.60 -28.89 -10.09
C GLU A 40 18.41 -29.79 -8.85
N TYR A 41 17.35 -30.58 -8.87
CA TYR A 41 16.97 -31.55 -7.85
C TYR A 41 16.68 -32.88 -8.52
N ASP A 42 17.43 -33.91 -8.13
CA ASP A 42 17.11 -35.30 -8.47
C ASP A 42 16.07 -35.81 -7.47
N VAL A 43 14.92 -36.30 -7.96
CA VAL A 43 13.88 -36.86 -7.10
C VAL A 43 14.32 -38.23 -6.60
N ASP A 44 14.43 -38.37 -5.28
CA ASP A 44 14.68 -39.64 -4.61
C ASP A 44 13.36 -40.42 -4.50
N PHE A 45 13.24 -41.49 -5.28
CA PHE A 45 12.03 -42.32 -5.30
C PHE A 45 11.66 -42.93 -3.95
N HIS A 46 12.60 -43.09 -3.02
CA HIS A 46 12.29 -43.56 -1.67
C HIS A 46 11.66 -42.48 -0.78
N LYS A 47 11.75 -41.21 -1.19
CA LYS A 47 11.16 -40.06 -0.48
C LYS A 47 9.88 -39.54 -1.12
N VAL A 48 9.42 -40.11 -2.23
CA VAL A 48 8.15 -39.75 -2.87
C VAL A 48 6.99 -40.13 -1.96
N THR A 49 5.99 -39.25 -1.83
CA THR A 49 4.78 -39.53 -1.03
C THR A 49 3.62 -39.93 -1.94
N PRO A 50 3.14 -41.18 -1.89
CA PRO A 50 1.93 -41.58 -2.60
C PRO A 50 0.68 -40.88 -2.05
N ILE A 51 -0.14 -40.30 -2.91
CA ILE A 51 -1.40 -39.62 -2.54
C ILE A 51 -2.60 -40.43 -3.08
N TYR A 52 -3.58 -40.69 -2.19
CA TYR A 52 -4.76 -41.51 -2.45
C TYR A 52 -4.47 -42.99 -2.77
N TYR A 53 -3.41 -43.52 -2.17
CA TYR A 53 -3.07 -44.96 -2.17
C TYR A 53 -2.91 -45.59 -3.58
N PRO A 54 -2.03 -45.06 -4.45
CA PRO A 54 -1.69 -45.74 -5.71
C PRO A 54 -0.86 -46.99 -5.43
N HIS A 55 -0.70 -47.83 -6.46
CA HIS A 55 0.44 -48.72 -6.47
C HIS A 55 1.69 -47.89 -6.73
N TYR A 56 2.62 -47.92 -5.79
CA TYR A 56 3.92 -47.29 -5.92
C TYR A 56 4.98 -48.18 -5.27
N GLN A 57 5.97 -48.59 -6.05
CA GLN A 57 7.03 -49.46 -5.56
C GLN A 57 8.36 -49.06 -6.20
N VAL A 58 9.39 -48.87 -5.37
CA VAL A 58 10.77 -48.77 -5.86
C VAL A 58 11.33 -50.18 -6.00
N LEU A 59 11.75 -50.53 -7.22
CA LEU A 59 12.29 -51.82 -7.60
C LEU A 59 13.77 -51.93 -7.20
N GLU A 60 14.31 -53.15 -7.18
CA GLU A 60 15.71 -53.41 -6.82
C GLU A 60 16.72 -52.71 -7.76
N ASN A 61 16.33 -52.47 -9.01
CA ASN A 61 17.15 -51.75 -9.99
C ASN A 61 17.11 -50.22 -9.80
N GLY A 62 16.38 -49.71 -8.81
CA GLY A 62 16.23 -48.29 -8.51
C GLY A 62 15.15 -47.57 -9.31
N GLU A 63 14.43 -48.26 -10.21
CA GLU A 63 13.28 -47.67 -10.92
C GLU A 63 12.03 -47.67 -10.05
N ALA A 64 11.11 -46.75 -10.29
CA ALA A 64 9.85 -46.66 -9.58
C ALA A 64 8.67 -47.10 -10.46
N GLU A 65 7.96 -48.13 -10.02
CA GLU A 65 6.71 -48.59 -10.63
C GLU A 65 5.52 -47.80 -10.07
N PHE A 66 4.65 -47.31 -10.94
CA PHE A 66 3.48 -46.51 -10.59
C PHE A 66 2.25 -46.94 -11.38
N ILE A 67 1.14 -47.20 -10.66
CA ILE A 67 -0.18 -47.47 -11.23
C ILE A 67 -1.24 -46.69 -10.43
N ALA A 68 -2.00 -45.83 -11.10
CA ALA A 68 -3.04 -45.02 -10.46
C ALA A 68 -4.36 -45.79 -10.23
N TRP A 69 -4.59 -46.92 -10.90
CA TRP A 69 -5.81 -47.76 -10.85
C TRP A 69 -7.11 -47.09 -11.35
N ILE A 70 -7.55 -45.99 -10.74
CA ILE A 70 -8.71 -45.15 -11.11
C ILE A 70 -8.41 -43.66 -10.84
N SER A 71 -9.23 -42.74 -11.34
CA SER A 71 -8.97 -41.28 -11.32
C SER A 71 -8.74 -40.72 -9.90
N GLU A 72 -7.74 -39.84 -9.78
CA GLU A 72 -7.27 -39.06 -8.61
C GLU A 72 -5.99 -39.52 -7.88
N ARG A 73 -5.34 -40.65 -8.19
CA ARG A 73 -4.10 -41.04 -7.49
C ARG A 73 -2.83 -40.41 -8.05
N LYS A 74 -1.91 -40.03 -7.17
CA LYS A 74 -0.78 -39.14 -7.50
C LYS A 74 0.46 -39.49 -6.68
N LEU A 75 1.59 -38.94 -7.08
CA LEU A 75 2.88 -38.99 -6.40
C LEU A 75 3.32 -37.56 -6.09
N ASP A 76 3.49 -37.24 -4.80
CA ASP A 76 4.19 -36.03 -4.40
C ASP A 76 5.69 -36.26 -4.50
N THR A 77 6.38 -35.48 -5.33
CA THR A 77 7.84 -35.56 -5.44
C THR A 77 8.56 -35.00 -4.22
N ASN A 78 7.86 -34.26 -3.35
CA ASN A 78 8.39 -33.48 -2.25
C ASN A 78 9.44 -32.43 -2.66
N VAL A 79 9.53 -32.13 -3.97
CA VAL A 79 10.40 -31.07 -4.51
C VAL A 79 9.55 -29.87 -4.90
N ALA A 80 9.80 -28.74 -4.24
CA ALA A 80 9.11 -27.48 -4.49
C ALA A 80 9.97 -26.48 -5.26
N VAL A 81 9.40 -25.89 -6.30
CA VAL A 81 10.03 -24.88 -7.17
C VAL A 81 9.07 -23.72 -7.44
N ARG A 82 9.62 -22.57 -7.81
CA ARG A 82 8.88 -21.40 -8.29
C ARG A 82 8.86 -21.39 -9.81
N LEU A 83 7.90 -20.68 -10.40
CA LEU A 83 8.04 -20.25 -11.79
C LEU A 83 9.24 -19.31 -11.90
N PRO A 84 10.06 -19.42 -12.96
CA PRO A 84 10.08 -20.45 -13.99
C PRO A 84 10.79 -21.74 -13.53
N PHE A 85 10.36 -22.89 -14.04
CA PHE A 85 10.95 -24.20 -13.73
C PHE A 85 11.02 -25.13 -14.94
N ARG A 86 11.81 -26.19 -14.82
CA ARG A 86 11.90 -27.29 -15.79
C ARG A 86 11.69 -28.62 -15.07
N ILE A 87 11.04 -29.57 -15.73
CA ILE A 87 10.96 -30.96 -15.29
C ILE A 87 11.39 -31.88 -16.43
N ASP A 88 12.27 -32.82 -16.13
CA ASP A 88 12.73 -33.88 -17.01
C ASP A 88 12.32 -35.23 -16.42
N ILE A 89 11.59 -36.04 -17.18
CA ILE A 89 11.09 -37.35 -16.76
C ILE A 89 11.59 -38.40 -17.75
N GLU A 90 12.33 -39.38 -17.25
CA GLU A 90 12.64 -40.59 -18.00
C GLU A 90 11.73 -41.73 -17.54
N PHE A 91 10.88 -42.24 -18.44
CA PHE A 91 9.86 -43.22 -18.09
C PHE A 91 9.50 -44.17 -19.24
N LEU A 92 8.96 -45.33 -18.90
CA LEU A 92 8.37 -46.29 -19.83
C LEU A 92 6.85 -46.38 -19.59
N SER A 93 6.07 -46.34 -20.67
CA SER A 93 4.62 -46.63 -20.66
C SER A 93 4.37 -48.03 -21.20
N GLU A 94 3.78 -48.92 -20.39
CA GLU A 94 3.51 -50.30 -20.82
C GLU A 94 2.18 -50.40 -21.57
N LYS A 95 2.20 -50.79 -22.84
CA LYS A 95 0.99 -50.86 -23.67
C LYS A 95 -0.03 -51.86 -23.14
N LYS A 96 0.44 -53.03 -22.68
CA LYS A 96 -0.41 -54.13 -22.22
C LYS A 96 -1.28 -53.73 -21.01
N SER A 97 -0.75 -52.89 -20.13
CA SER A 97 -1.48 -52.40 -18.95
C SER A 97 -2.58 -51.38 -19.27
N GLU A 98 -2.58 -50.83 -20.49
CA GLU A 98 -3.56 -49.84 -20.96
C GLU A 98 -4.73 -50.50 -21.71
N GLU A 99 -4.74 -51.83 -21.88
CA GLU A 99 -5.69 -52.58 -22.74
C GLU A 99 -7.15 -52.53 -22.27
N PHE A 100 -7.41 -52.25 -20.99
CA PHE A 100 -8.76 -52.34 -20.42
C PHE A 100 -9.61 -51.07 -20.64
N LEU A 101 -8.99 -49.93 -20.97
CA LEU A 101 -9.62 -48.75 -21.58
C LEU A 101 -10.88 -48.22 -20.84
N TRP A 102 -10.91 -48.28 -19.51
CA TRP A 102 -12.06 -47.86 -18.70
C TRP A 102 -12.20 -46.34 -18.56
N GLY A 103 -11.32 -45.54 -19.19
CA GLY A 103 -11.30 -44.08 -19.06
C GLY A 103 -10.83 -43.33 -20.31
N THR A 104 -10.94 -42.00 -20.26
CA THR A 104 -10.68 -41.08 -21.37
C THR A 104 -9.19 -40.73 -21.58
N THR A 105 -8.30 -41.17 -20.67
CA THR A 105 -6.90 -40.68 -20.53
C THR A 105 -5.90 -41.75 -19.99
N GLU A 106 -6.14 -43.04 -20.26
CA GLU A 106 -5.46 -44.18 -19.60
C GLU A 106 -3.94 -44.29 -19.82
N GLY A 107 -3.43 -43.67 -20.88
CA GLY A 107 -2.00 -43.66 -21.24
C GLY A 107 -1.34 -42.29 -21.07
N SER A 108 -2.05 -41.36 -20.42
CA SER A 108 -1.55 -40.01 -20.19
C SER A 108 -0.49 -39.98 -19.10
N LEU A 109 0.41 -38.99 -19.17
CA LEU A 109 1.30 -38.65 -18.07
C LEU A 109 1.12 -37.16 -17.80
N TRP A 110 0.82 -36.81 -16.56
CA TRP A 110 0.64 -35.42 -16.17
C TRP A 110 1.40 -35.07 -14.89
N PHE A 111 1.69 -33.79 -14.74
CA PHE A 111 2.12 -33.24 -13.46
C PHE A 111 1.40 -31.92 -13.17
N SER A 112 1.38 -31.52 -11.92
CA SER A 112 0.85 -30.24 -11.49
C SER A 112 1.86 -29.42 -10.71
N HIS A 113 1.77 -28.11 -10.88
CA HIS A 113 2.44 -27.09 -10.08
C HIS A 113 1.37 -26.12 -9.59
N GLY A 114 1.08 -26.14 -8.30
CA GLY A 114 -0.09 -25.45 -7.73
C GLY A 114 -1.40 -25.93 -8.37
N SER A 115 -2.18 -25.00 -8.92
CA SER A 115 -3.47 -25.28 -9.58
C SER A 115 -3.36 -25.57 -11.09
N CYS A 116 -2.15 -25.50 -11.66
CA CYS A 116 -1.90 -25.72 -13.08
C CYS A 116 -1.50 -27.18 -13.32
N THR A 117 -2.09 -27.82 -14.33
CA THR A 117 -1.81 -29.18 -14.75
C THR A 117 -1.24 -29.19 -16.15
N TYR A 118 -0.26 -30.05 -16.41
CA TYR A 118 0.45 -30.22 -17.67
C TYR A 118 0.40 -31.69 -18.04
N THR A 119 -0.17 -32.03 -19.19
CA THR A 119 -0.52 -33.39 -19.57
C THR A 119 0.02 -33.70 -20.96
N MET A 120 0.76 -34.80 -21.05
CA MET A 120 1.15 -35.47 -22.28
C MET A 120 0.21 -36.64 -22.56
N ASN A 121 -0.06 -36.91 -23.84
CA ASN A 121 -0.96 -37.97 -24.30
C ASN A 121 -2.38 -37.88 -23.70
N ALA A 122 -2.91 -36.65 -23.63
CA ALA A 122 -4.29 -36.40 -23.23
C ALA A 122 -5.28 -36.89 -24.30
N GLU A 123 -6.53 -37.11 -23.90
CA GLU A 123 -7.61 -37.54 -24.80
C GLU A 123 -7.24 -38.78 -25.63
N ASN A 124 -6.58 -39.76 -25.02
CA ASN A 124 -6.19 -41.02 -25.65
C ASN A 124 -7.28 -42.09 -25.48
N TYR A 125 -8.49 -41.76 -25.93
CA TYR A 125 -9.68 -42.61 -25.80
C TYR A 125 -9.50 -44.03 -26.34
N ALA A 126 -10.26 -44.97 -25.78
CA ALA A 126 -10.39 -46.33 -26.29
C ALA A 126 -10.77 -46.39 -27.76
N GLU A 127 -11.75 -45.56 -28.12
CA GLU A 127 -12.31 -45.45 -29.46
C GLU A 127 -11.36 -44.64 -30.35
N GLU A 128 -10.83 -45.29 -31.40
CA GLU A 128 -9.85 -44.71 -32.32
C GLU A 128 -10.33 -43.38 -32.92
N ALA A 129 -11.63 -43.25 -33.21
CA ALA A 129 -12.22 -42.04 -33.77
C ALA A 129 -12.19 -40.83 -32.82
N LEU A 130 -12.05 -41.05 -31.51
CA LEU A 130 -12.00 -40.01 -30.48
C LEU A 130 -10.58 -39.70 -30.02
N LYS A 131 -9.58 -40.52 -30.40
CA LYS A 131 -8.19 -40.32 -29.99
C LYS A 131 -7.63 -39.02 -30.55
N LYS A 132 -7.20 -38.13 -29.65
CA LYS A 132 -6.49 -36.92 -30.04
C LYS A 132 -5.00 -36.98 -29.77
N HIS A 133 -4.53 -37.79 -28.82
CA HIS A 133 -3.12 -37.83 -28.41
C HIS A 133 -2.58 -36.41 -28.21
N ALA A 134 -3.27 -35.65 -27.36
CA ALA A 134 -3.08 -34.21 -27.24
C ALA A 134 -2.01 -33.85 -26.21
N ILE A 135 -1.42 -32.67 -26.37
CA ILE A 135 -0.78 -31.94 -25.28
C ILE A 135 -1.84 -31.01 -24.69
N THR A 136 -2.09 -31.14 -23.39
CA THR A 136 -3.03 -30.27 -22.66
C THR A 136 -2.31 -29.60 -21.51
N PHE A 137 -2.49 -28.29 -21.33
CA PHE A 137 -1.95 -27.61 -20.17
C PHE A 137 -2.80 -26.42 -19.75
N ARG A 138 -2.74 -26.08 -18.46
CA ARG A 138 -3.25 -24.81 -17.96
C ARG A 138 -2.13 -23.80 -17.96
N GLN A 139 -2.39 -22.62 -18.54
CA GLN A 139 -1.41 -21.55 -18.51
C GLN A 139 -1.07 -21.20 -17.06
N PRO A 140 0.21 -21.05 -16.72
CA PRO A 140 0.59 -20.47 -15.45
C PRO A 140 -0.11 -19.12 -15.27
N VAL A 141 -0.45 -18.76 -14.04
CA VAL A 141 -1.14 -17.51 -13.67
C VAL A 141 -2.61 -17.47 -14.11
N LEU A 142 -2.91 -17.55 -15.40
CA LEU A 142 -4.27 -17.39 -15.93
C LEU A 142 -5.16 -18.62 -15.69
N GLY A 143 -4.58 -19.82 -15.68
CA GLY A 143 -5.28 -21.06 -15.39
C GLY A 143 -6.29 -21.51 -16.46
N ASN A 144 -6.37 -20.83 -17.60
CA ASN A 144 -7.13 -21.30 -18.76
C ASN A 144 -6.44 -22.50 -19.39
N GLU A 145 -7.25 -23.47 -19.79
CA GLU A 145 -6.80 -24.74 -20.34
C GLU A 145 -6.64 -24.64 -21.86
N LEU A 146 -5.51 -25.09 -22.37
CA LEU A 146 -5.17 -25.17 -23.78
C LEU A 146 -4.98 -26.63 -24.17
N LEU A 147 -5.44 -26.99 -25.37
CA LEU A 147 -5.36 -28.34 -25.90
C LEU A 147 -4.86 -28.30 -27.34
N TYR A 148 -3.86 -29.12 -27.63
CA TYR A 148 -3.27 -29.28 -28.95
C TYR A 148 -3.27 -30.74 -29.35
N SER A 149 -4.17 -31.09 -30.27
CA SER A 149 -4.33 -32.46 -30.76
C SER A 149 -3.13 -32.92 -31.59
N HIS A 150 -2.88 -34.23 -31.57
CA HIS A 150 -1.98 -34.98 -32.44
C HIS A 150 -0.48 -34.66 -32.30
N ILE A 151 -0.08 -33.96 -31.24
CA ILE A 151 1.32 -33.63 -30.94
C ILE A 151 1.81 -34.23 -29.61
N GLY A 152 0.95 -34.98 -28.91
CA GLY A 152 1.19 -35.48 -27.56
C GLY A 152 1.34 -36.99 -27.44
N ASP A 153 1.45 -37.73 -28.54
CA ASP A 153 1.61 -39.20 -28.50
C ASP A 153 2.91 -39.61 -27.79
N ILE A 154 2.84 -40.71 -27.02
CA ILE A 154 3.98 -41.29 -26.30
C ILE A 154 4.21 -42.70 -26.83
N PRO A 155 5.41 -43.01 -27.35
CA PRO A 155 5.76 -44.38 -27.70
C PRO A 155 5.71 -45.33 -26.49
N HIS A 156 4.97 -46.43 -26.61
CA HIS A 156 4.90 -47.46 -25.58
C HIS A 156 6.06 -48.46 -25.64
N ASP A 157 6.23 -49.20 -24.55
CA ASP A 157 7.16 -50.32 -24.39
C ASP A 157 8.64 -49.97 -24.67
N GLN A 158 8.97 -48.69 -24.57
CA GLN A 158 10.33 -48.15 -24.61
C GLN A 158 10.47 -46.98 -23.63
N TYR A 159 11.71 -46.66 -23.25
CA TYR A 159 11.97 -45.49 -22.41
C TYR A 159 11.87 -44.20 -23.22
N ASN A 160 11.15 -43.24 -22.66
CA ASN A 160 10.94 -41.91 -23.19
C ASN A 160 11.59 -40.89 -22.28
N LYS A 161 12.11 -39.82 -22.86
CA LYS A 161 12.61 -38.63 -22.16
C LYS A 161 11.68 -37.47 -22.47
N LEU A 162 10.87 -37.09 -21.49
CA LEU A 162 9.93 -35.99 -21.56
C LEU A 162 10.48 -34.80 -20.78
N THR A 163 10.63 -33.66 -21.43
CA THR A 163 10.97 -32.40 -20.79
C THR A 163 9.82 -31.42 -20.96
N TRP A 164 9.36 -30.87 -19.85
CA TRP A 164 8.54 -29.65 -19.85
C TRP A 164 9.38 -28.49 -19.34
N MET A 165 9.39 -27.41 -20.12
CA MET A 165 10.01 -26.15 -19.75
C MET A 165 8.93 -25.10 -19.57
N VAL A 166 8.74 -24.63 -18.33
CA VAL A 166 7.88 -23.49 -18.00
C VAL A 166 8.80 -22.32 -17.70
N GLY A 167 9.41 -21.79 -18.76
CA GLY A 167 10.53 -20.85 -18.71
C GLY A 167 10.12 -19.38 -18.80
N GLU A 168 11.03 -18.48 -18.44
CA GLU A 168 10.85 -17.02 -18.62
C GLU A 168 10.80 -16.64 -20.11
N LYS A 169 11.46 -17.43 -20.98
CA LYS A 169 11.52 -17.14 -22.42
C LYS A 169 10.72 -18.10 -23.29
N HIS A 170 10.58 -19.34 -22.84
CA HIS A 170 9.93 -20.40 -23.62
C HIS A 170 9.07 -21.28 -22.72
N PHE A 171 7.85 -21.54 -23.16
CA PHE A 171 7.02 -22.63 -22.67
C PHE A 171 7.12 -23.76 -23.70
N ALA A 172 7.75 -24.88 -23.36
CA ALA A 172 8.05 -25.92 -24.32
C ALA A 172 7.83 -27.34 -23.80
N VAL A 173 7.44 -28.24 -24.70
CA VAL A 173 7.29 -29.68 -24.48
C VAL A 173 8.19 -30.40 -25.47
N ILE A 174 9.11 -31.21 -24.94
CA ILE A 174 10.08 -31.96 -25.72
C ILE A 174 9.95 -33.44 -25.37
N LEU A 175 9.83 -34.30 -26.38
CA LEU A 175 9.80 -35.75 -26.20
C LEU A 175 10.91 -36.38 -27.05
N ASN A 176 11.80 -37.13 -26.43
CA ASN A 176 12.90 -37.86 -27.10
C ASN A 176 13.77 -36.95 -28.00
N GLY A 177 13.92 -35.67 -27.60
CA GLY A 177 14.68 -34.66 -28.35
C GLY A 177 13.86 -33.87 -29.38
N GLU A 178 12.64 -34.30 -29.71
CA GLU A 178 11.73 -33.58 -30.61
C GLU A 178 10.93 -32.51 -29.85
N VAL A 179 10.98 -31.26 -30.32
CA VAL A 179 10.15 -30.16 -29.78
C VAL A 179 8.73 -30.32 -30.32
N ARG A 180 7.82 -30.82 -29.47
CA ARG A 180 6.42 -31.05 -29.82
C ARG A 180 5.59 -29.78 -29.75
N PHE A 181 5.91 -28.91 -28.78
CA PHE A 181 5.28 -27.62 -28.60
C PHE A 181 6.29 -26.62 -28.09
N CYS A 182 6.25 -25.38 -28.60
CA CYS A 182 6.97 -24.27 -28.03
C CYS A 182 6.20 -22.98 -28.27
N GLY A 183 5.98 -22.20 -27.21
CA GLY A 183 5.42 -20.86 -27.32
C GLY A 183 6.18 -19.84 -26.49
N ILE A 184 6.03 -18.59 -26.90
CA ILE A 184 6.68 -17.40 -26.35
C ILE A 184 5.62 -16.34 -26.05
N ASN A 185 5.98 -15.30 -25.30
CA ASN A 185 5.08 -14.20 -24.97
C ASN A 185 3.82 -14.65 -24.18
N PHE A 186 3.94 -15.72 -23.39
CA PHE A 186 2.89 -16.06 -22.43
C PHE A 186 2.77 -14.95 -21.39
N PRO A 187 1.56 -14.63 -20.88
CA PRO A 187 1.37 -13.55 -19.92
C PRO A 187 2.26 -13.65 -18.67
N TYR A 188 2.51 -14.87 -18.16
CA TYR A 188 3.38 -15.08 -17.00
C TYR A 188 4.87 -14.74 -17.28
N MET A 189 5.32 -14.79 -18.54
CA MET A 189 6.72 -14.54 -18.89
C MET A 189 7.11 -13.08 -18.63
N GLU A 190 6.17 -12.14 -18.70
CA GLU A 190 6.39 -10.72 -18.41
C GLU A 190 6.13 -10.32 -16.96
N MET A 191 5.71 -11.27 -16.12
CA MET A 191 5.39 -11.02 -14.72
C MET A 191 6.63 -11.14 -13.83
N ASP A 192 6.60 -10.40 -12.72
CA ASP A 192 7.59 -10.57 -11.67
C ASP A 192 7.18 -11.71 -10.71
N LEU A 193 7.86 -12.86 -10.82
CA LEU A 193 7.46 -14.10 -10.15
C LEU A 193 8.38 -14.47 -8.98
N HIS A 194 9.37 -13.64 -8.64
CA HIS A 194 10.37 -13.97 -7.61
C HIS A 194 9.76 -14.14 -6.19
N LEU A 195 8.59 -13.54 -5.96
CA LEU A 195 7.84 -13.59 -4.69
C LEU A 195 6.84 -14.75 -4.60
N GLN A 196 6.66 -15.58 -5.65
CA GLN A 196 5.77 -16.73 -5.55
C GLN A 196 6.28 -17.76 -4.54
N ALA A 197 5.39 -18.27 -3.69
CA ALA A 197 5.72 -19.41 -2.83
C ALA A 197 6.06 -20.63 -3.72
N PRO A 198 7.18 -21.34 -3.47
CA PRO A 198 7.47 -22.59 -4.16
C PRO A 198 6.29 -23.56 -4.02
N GLN A 199 5.92 -24.21 -5.12
CA GLN A 199 4.89 -25.25 -5.12
C GLN A 199 5.53 -26.59 -5.41
N THR A 200 5.06 -27.63 -4.73
CA THR A 200 5.54 -28.99 -4.96
C THR A 200 5.07 -29.51 -6.30
N ILE A 201 5.94 -30.25 -6.98
CA ILE A 201 5.57 -30.97 -8.20
C ILE A 201 4.87 -32.27 -7.82
N ILE A 202 3.63 -32.42 -8.28
CA ILE A 202 2.84 -33.63 -8.09
C ILE A 202 2.68 -34.30 -9.45
N ILE A 203 2.99 -35.60 -9.53
CA ILE A 203 2.92 -36.39 -10.76
C ILE A 203 1.72 -37.31 -10.68
N GLY A 204 1.05 -37.52 -11.80
CA GLY A 204 -0.05 -38.46 -11.89
C GLY A 204 -0.21 -39.04 -13.28
N THR A 205 -1.02 -40.09 -13.32
CA THR A 205 -1.54 -40.72 -14.53
C THR A 205 -3.02 -40.95 -14.31
N ASN A 206 -3.78 -41.06 -15.37
CA ASN A 206 -5.15 -41.53 -15.29
C ASN A 206 -5.22 -43.00 -15.75
N GLY A 207 -6.16 -43.78 -15.21
CA GLY A 207 -6.36 -45.19 -15.59
C GLY A 207 -5.37 -46.18 -14.98
N GLN A 208 -5.33 -47.39 -15.55
CA GLN A 208 -4.53 -48.53 -15.06
C GLN A 208 -3.18 -48.67 -15.78
N GLY A 209 -2.88 -47.79 -16.74
CA GLY A 209 -1.64 -47.79 -17.49
C GLY A 209 -0.41 -47.65 -16.58
N LYS A 210 0.35 -48.74 -16.44
CA LYS A 210 1.58 -48.81 -15.67
C LYS A 210 2.65 -47.90 -16.27
N LYS A 211 3.35 -47.19 -15.38
CA LYS A 211 4.51 -46.36 -15.70
C LYS A 211 5.70 -46.82 -14.87
N LEU A 212 6.86 -46.97 -15.52
CA LEU A 212 8.14 -47.20 -14.85
C LEU A 212 8.99 -45.94 -14.98
N PHE A 213 9.25 -45.26 -13.88
CA PHE A 213 10.11 -44.08 -13.84
C PHE A 213 11.55 -44.49 -13.55
N ARG A 214 12.47 -44.06 -14.42
CA ARG A 214 13.91 -44.24 -14.20
C ARG A 214 14.53 -43.01 -13.56
N SER A 215 14.11 -41.83 -13.96
CA SER A 215 14.56 -40.59 -13.33
C SER A 215 13.52 -39.49 -13.46
N ILE A 216 13.48 -38.62 -12.44
CA ILE A 216 12.70 -37.38 -12.44
C ILE A 216 13.63 -36.30 -11.91
N LYS A 217 13.91 -35.30 -12.74
CA LYS A 217 14.71 -34.14 -12.38
C LYS A 217 13.84 -32.90 -12.45
N ILE A 218 13.91 -32.09 -11.41
CA ILE A 218 13.19 -30.82 -11.34
C ILE A 218 14.23 -29.72 -11.17
N ALA A 219 14.15 -28.68 -11.99
CA ALA A 219 15.09 -27.57 -11.95
C ALA A 219 14.37 -26.24 -11.74
N GLN A 220 14.86 -25.47 -10.78
CA GLN A 220 14.59 -24.04 -10.70
C GLN A 220 15.38 -23.36 -11.82
N LEU A 221 14.71 -22.61 -12.68
CA LEU A 221 15.35 -21.82 -13.72
C LEU A 221 15.78 -20.45 -13.17
N LYS A 222 16.82 -19.84 -13.75
CA LYS A 222 17.25 -18.48 -13.38
C LYS A 222 16.18 -17.48 -13.83
N THR A 223 15.98 -16.45 -13.00
CA THR A 223 15.10 -15.32 -13.30
C THR A 223 15.90 -14.05 -13.49
N THR A 224 15.39 -13.15 -14.33
CA THR A 224 15.88 -11.77 -14.42
C THR A 224 14.93 -10.85 -13.63
N PRO A 225 15.42 -10.04 -12.66
CA PRO A 225 14.58 -9.08 -11.96
C PRO A 225 13.98 -8.06 -12.94
N LYS A 226 12.65 -7.91 -12.95
CA LYS A 226 11.94 -6.98 -13.85
C LYS A 226 11.62 -5.68 -13.11
N ILE A 227 12.51 -4.69 -13.23
CA ILE A 227 12.47 -3.42 -12.47
C ILE A 227 11.46 -2.41 -13.07
N ASN A 228 10.96 -2.63 -14.29
CA ASN A 228 10.02 -1.74 -14.98
C ASN A 228 8.89 -2.55 -15.64
N ILE A 229 7.72 -2.65 -15.00
CA ILE A 229 6.53 -3.30 -15.58
C ILE A 229 5.82 -2.29 -16.49
N LYS A 230 5.72 -2.58 -17.79
CA LYS A 230 4.96 -1.75 -18.75
C LYS A 230 3.48 -1.70 -18.33
N GLN A 231 2.86 -0.52 -18.50
CA GLN A 231 1.42 -0.30 -18.33
C GLN A 231 0.63 -1.36 -19.13
N GLY A 232 -0.19 -2.17 -18.45
CA GLY A 232 -1.03 -3.21 -19.07
C GLY A 232 -0.56 -4.67 -18.91
N VAL A 233 0.58 -4.94 -18.27
CA VAL A 233 0.97 -6.30 -17.87
C VAL A 233 0.28 -6.67 -16.56
N LEU A 234 -0.20 -7.91 -16.46
CA LEU A 234 -0.97 -8.48 -15.35
C LEU A 234 -0.22 -8.31 -14.01
N CYS A 235 -0.65 -7.35 -13.18
CA CYS A 235 -0.29 -7.31 -11.76
C CYS A 235 -1.14 -8.38 -11.06
N MET A 236 -0.59 -9.58 -10.86
CA MET A 236 -1.20 -10.53 -9.94
C MET A 236 -1.05 -9.96 -8.52
N ASN A 237 -2.14 -9.42 -7.98
CA ASN A 237 -2.29 -9.28 -6.53
C ASN A 237 -2.50 -10.68 -5.93
N VAL A 238 -1.45 -11.51 -5.90
CA VAL A 238 -1.42 -12.65 -4.98
C VAL A 238 -1.31 -12.03 -3.59
N LYS A 239 -2.31 -12.24 -2.73
CA LYS A 239 -2.31 -11.73 -1.35
C LYS A 239 -0.97 -12.08 -0.73
N GLN A 240 -0.10 -11.07 -0.57
CA GLN A 240 1.15 -11.27 0.12
C GLN A 240 0.77 -11.62 1.57
N SER A 241 1.53 -12.49 2.22
CA SER A 241 1.33 -12.70 3.66
C SER A 241 1.76 -11.46 4.42
N ASN A 242 2.81 -10.78 3.91
CA ASN A 242 3.35 -9.57 4.48
C ASN A 242 3.82 -8.66 3.34
N ASN A 243 3.66 -7.36 3.52
CA ASN A 243 4.25 -6.36 2.64
C ASN A 243 4.58 -5.11 3.45
N VAL A 244 5.59 -4.38 3.04
CA VAL A 244 5.93 -3.08 3.60
C VAL A 244 6.48 -2.20 2.49
N LEU A 245 6.13 -0.91 2.53
CA LEU A 245 6.65 0.06 1.58
C LEU A 245 8.18 0.13 1.66
N PRO A 246 8.88 0.27 0.53
CA PRO A 246 10.34 0.22 0.50
C PRO A 246 11.02 1.50 1.00
N ASN A 247 10.32 2.63 1.05
CA ASN A 247 10.87 3.96 1.37
C ASN A 247 10.52 4.40 2.80
N LEU A 248 10.80 3.55 3.79
CA LEU A 248 10.55 3.87 5.19
C LEU A 248 11.59 4.85 5.71
N ARG A 249 11.12 5.92 6.35
CA ARG A 249 11.92 6.94 7.02
C ARG A 249 11.00 7.77 7.92
N GLN A 250 11.61 8.64 8.72
CA GLN A 250 10.89 9.69 9.42
C GLN A 250 10.13 10.59 8.42
N ILE A 251 8.85 10.81 8.69
CA ILE A 251 7.92 11.51 7.78
C ILE A 251 7.81 12.99 8.13
N VAL A 252 7.94 13.30 9.41
CA VAL A 252 7.83 14.61 10.02
C VAL A 252 9.09 14.85 10.83
N HIS A 253 9.72 16.00 10.63
CA HIS A 253 10.92 16.44 11.31
C HIS A 253 10.61 17.63 12.25
N PRO A 254 10.18 17.38 13.52
CA PRO A 254 9.93 18.45 14.49
C PRO A 254 11.14 19.38 14.69
N GLU A 255 12.35 18.86 14.54
CA GLU A 255 13.60 19.63 14.60
C GLU A 255 13.73 20.68 13.49
N TYR A 256 12.98 20.53 12.39
CA TYR A 256 12.88 21.51 11.31
C TYR A 256 11.63 22.39 11.42
N GLY A 257 10.87 22.26 12.52
CA GLY A 257 9.60 22.96 12.72
C GLY A 257 8.43 22.31 11.98
N GLU A 258 8.55 21.06 11.54
CA GLU A 258 7.44 20.34 10.93
C GLU A 258 6.49 19.82 12.03
N ASN A 259 5.59 20.66 12.53
CA ASN A 259 4.73 20.29 13.68
C ASN A 259 3.33 19.80 13.29
N TYR A 260 2.91 19.99 12.05
CA TYR A 260 1.63 19.53 11.52
C TYR A 260 1.71 18.15 10.84
N TRP A 261 1.32 17.10 11.56
CA TRP A 261 1.62 15.73 11.13
C TRP A 261 0.83 15.27 9.90
N PHE A 262 -0.40 15.76 9.72
CA PHE A 262 -1.18 15.50 8.51
C PHE A 262 -0.40 15.93 7.25
N ASN A 263 0.25 17.09 7.28
CA ASN A 263 0.97 17.62 6.12
C ASN A 263 2.18 16.75 5.76
N GLY A 264 2.89 16.22 6.76
CA GLY A 264 3.96 15.24 6.50
C GLY A 264 3.42 13.94 5.93
N CYS A 265 2.31 13.43 6.48
CA CYS A 265 1.65 12.23 5.94
C CYS A 265 1.19 12.42 4.48
N ALA A 266 0.63 13.59 4.17
CA ALA A 266 0.21 13.96 2.81
C ALA A 266 1.41 14.08 1.86
N ALA A 267 2.49 14.75 2.30
CA ALA A 267 3.73 14.86 1.52
C ALA A 267 4.35 13.49 1.23
N TYR A 268 4.44 12.61 2.23
CA TYR A 268 4.95 11.24 2.06
C TYR A 268 4.10 10.43 1.08
N LEU A 269 2.77 10.52 1.19
CA LEU A 269 1.85 9.90 0.24
C LEU A 269 2.08 10.40 -1.19
N MET A 270 2.27 11.72 -1.39
CA MET A 270 2.52 12.30 -2.70
C MET A 270 3.90 11.93 -3.26
N GLU A 271 4.91 11.80 -2.42
CA GLU A 271 6.22 11.27 -2.82
C GLU A 271 6.12 9.82 -3.31
N CYS A 272 5.34 8.96 -2.65
CA CYS A 272 5.09 7.59 -3.13
C CYS A 272 4.41 7.56 -4.52
N LEU A 273 3.69 8.63 -4.89
CA LEU A 273 3.13 8.85 -6.23
C LEU A 273 4.12 9.53 -7.20
N GLY A 274 5.34 9.82 -6.77
CA GLY A 274 6.37 10.51 -7.55
C GLY A 274 6.12 12.01 -7.72
N GLN A 275 5.38 12.65 -6.82
CA GLN A 275 5.09 14.10 -6.83
C GLN A 275 5.89 14.83 -5.74
N ASN A 276 7.20 14.89 -5.90
CA ASN A 276 8.12 15.45 -4.89
C ASN A 276 7.96 16.96 -4.68
N GLU A 277 7.32 17.67 -5.62
CA GLU A 277 7.03 19.11 -5.52
C GLU A 277 5.89 19.43 -4.52
N LEU A 278 5.10 18.41 -4.15
CA LEU A 278 4.01 18.46 -3.16
C LEU A 278 4.54 18.02 -1.80
N ASP A 279 5.56 18.73 -1.32
CA ASP A 279 6.28 18.47 -0.08
C ASP A 279 5.51 18.95 1.18
N TYR A 280 6.12 18.80 2.36
CA TYR A 280 5.57 19.24 3.63
C TYR A 280 5.16 20.72 3.61
N SER A 281 6.05 21.58 3.12
CA SER A 281 5.85 23.03 3.09
C SER A 281 4.66 23.39 2.20
N PHE A 282 4.52 22.70 1.06
CA PHE A 282 3.36 22.83 0.18
C PHE A 282 2.06 22.50 0.91
N PHE A 283 1.95 21.33 1.56
CA PHE A 283 0.72 20.95 2.25
C PHE A 283 0.42 21.85 3.45
N ALA A 284 1.42 22.20 4.26
CA ALA A 284 1.23 23.10 5.40
C ALA A 284 0.74 24.49 4.98
N GLY A 285 1.21 25.00 3.84
CA GLY A 285 0.66 26.23 3.29
C GLY A 285 -0.72 26.05 2.65
N LEU A 286 -0.96 24.93 1.95
CA LEU A 286 -2.24 24.63 1.29
C LEU A 286 -3.40 24.47 2.27
N THR A 287 -3.18 23.74 3.37
CA THR A 287 -4.16 23.58 4.46
C THR A 287 -4.34 24.89 5.23
N GLY A 288 -3.33 25.77 5.19
CA GLY A 288 -3.33 27.05 5.88
C GLY A 288 -2.80 26.97 7.31
N GLU A 289 -2.35 25.79 7.75
CA GLU A 289 -1.86 25.57 9.12
C GLU A 289 -0.71 26.50 9.45
N ASN A 290 0.25 26.59 8.54
CA ASN A 290 1.44 27.42 8.61
C ASN A 290 1.17 28.94 8.71
N PHE A 291 -0.08 29.38 8.49
CA PHE A 291 -0.50 30.77 8.58
C PHE A 291 -1.32 31.07 9.82
N THR A 292 -1.98 30.06 10.39
CA THR A 292 -3.21 30.25 11.16
C THR A 292 -3.00 29.91 12.62
N GLN A 293 -3.17 30.90 13.50
CA GLN A 293 -3.33 30.61 14.92
C GLN A 293 -4.72 30.00 15.15
N VAL A 294 -4.78 28.98 16.00
CA VAL A 294 -6.03 28.36 16.44
C VAL A 294 -6.25 28.59 17.93
N PHE A 295 -7.51 28.64 18.36
CA PHE A 295 -7.89 28.64 19.78
C PHE A 295 -9.27 27.99 19.95
N SER A 296 -9.37 27.02 20.88
CA SER A 296 -10.63 26.37 21.22
C SER A 296 -11.29 27.04 22.42
N LYS A 297 -12.62 27.19 22.36
CA LYS A 297 -13.43 27.83 23.41
C LYS A 297 -14.02 26.83 24.40
N ASN A 298 -13.92 25.52 24.12
CA ASN A 298 -14.59 24.50 24.92
C ASN A 298 -13.71 23.32 25.35
N HIS A 299 -12.96 22.70 24.45
CA HIS A 299 -12.06 21.59 24.75
C HIS A 299 -10.92 21.51 23.74
N PHE A 300 -9.83 20.82 24.08
CA PHE A 300 -8.72 20.61 23.15
C PHE A 300 -9.17 19.83 21.90
N ARG A 301 -8.87 20.34 20.71
CA ARG A 301 -9.32 19.77 19.43
C ARG A 301 -8.20 19.19 18.56
N GLY A 302 -6.95 19.34 18.98
CA GLY A 302 -5.77 18.97 18.18
C GLY A 302 -4.83 20.16 17.96
N ASN A 303 -3.86 19.97 17.08
CA ASN A 303 -2.67 20.81 16.98
C ASN A 303 -2.71 21.80 15.81
N GLY A 304 -3.76 21.83 14.98
CA GLY A 304 -3.82 22.73 13.85
C GLY A 304 -5.18 22.82 13.15
N VAL A 305 -5.23 23.57 12.05
CA VAL A 305 -6.46 23.86 11.29
C VAL A 305 -7.14 22.57 10.85
N VAL A 306 -6.37 21.56 10.41
CA VAL A 306 -6.93 20.30 9.92
C VAL A 306 -7.73 19.59 11.02
N ASP A 307 -7.18 19.51 12.23
CA ASP A 307 -7.85 18.88 13.37
C ASP A 307 -9.12 19.65 13.78
N TYR A 308 -9.06 20.98 13.78
CA TYR A 308 -10.20 21.83 14.11
C TYR A 308 -11.32 21.70 13.07
N CYS A 309 -11.00 21.69 11.78
CA CYS A 309 -11.99 21.47 10.74
C CYS A 309 -12.60 20.06 10.83
N LEU A 310 -11.80 19.03 11.11
CA LEU A 310 -12.27 17.65 11.23
C LEU A 310 -13.06 17.38 12.52
N SER A 311 -12.92 18.25 13.53
CA SER A 311 -13.69 18.20 14.78
C SER A 311 -15.16 18.62 14.63
N GLU A 312 -15.52 19.19 13.48
CA GLU A 312 -16.89 19.57 13.18
C GLU A 312 -17.67 18.39 12.62
N LYS A 313 -18.91 18.25 13.07
CA LYS A 313 -19.77 17.13 12.71
C LYS A 313 -19.95 17.04 11.19
N ASP A 314 -19.77 15.84 10.64
CA ASP A 314 -19.95 15.52 9.22
C ASP A 314 -19.01 16.31 8.27
N ASN A 315 -17.93 16.91 8.77
CA ASN A 315 -17.00 17.74 7.98
C ASN A 315 -15.76 17.00 7.45
N HIS A 316 -15.80 15.67 7.35
CA HIS A 316 -14.66 14.88 6.86
C HIS A 316 -14.33 15.13 5.37
N HIS A 317 -15.29 15.62 4.58
CA HIS A 317 -15.07 16.10 3.20
C HIS A 317 -14.00 17.20 3.11
N PHE A 318 -13.70 17.89 4.21
CA PHE A 318 -12.58 18.83 4.27
C PHE A 318 -11.26 18.15 3.90
N ILE A 319 -11.00 16.93 4.39
CA ILE A 319 -9.77 16.19 4.07
C ILE A 319 -9.70 15.87 2.57
N GLU A 320 -10.82 15.45 1.99
CA GLU A 320 -10.89 15.14 0.56
C GLU A 320 -10.63 16.38 -0.31
N SER A 321 -11.11 17.54 0.15
CA SER A 321 -10.93 18.82 -0.54
C SER A 321 -9.46 19.24 -0.64
N ILE A 322 -8.60 18.82 0.30
CA ILE A 322 -7.16 19.13 0.29
C ILE A 322 -6.51 18.49 -0.95
N PHE A 323 -6.78 17.20 -1.19
CA PHE A 323 -6.22 16.49 -2.36
C PHE A 323 -6.89 16.92 -3.67
N ALA A 324 -8.17 17.27 -3.65
CA ALA A 324 -8.86 17.83 -4.82
C ALA A 324 -8.25 19.17 -5.28
N ARG A 325 -7.69 19.96 -4.36
CA ARG A 325 -6.92 21.18 -4.71
C ARG A 325 -5.59 20.88 -5.40
N CYS A 326 -5.07 19.65 -5.25
CA CYS A 326 -3.87 19.14 -5.93
C CYS A 326 -4.20 18.20 -7.10
N ASP A 327 -5.46 18.15 -7.51
CA ASP A 327 -6.00 17.30 -8.59
C ASP A 327 -5.99 15.80 -8.35
N TYR A 328 -6.06 15.39 -7.10
CA TYR A 328 -6.25 13.99 -6.76
C TYR A 328 -7.64 13.77 -6.20
N ALA A 329 -8.35 12.81 -6.77
CA ALA A 329 -9.48 12.21 -6.09
C ALA A 329 -8.99 11.63 -4.76
N SER A 330 -9.82 11.62 -3.73
CA SER A 330 -9.52 10.92 -2.49
C SER A 330 -10.82 10.53 -1.80
N THR A 331 -10.73 9.59 -0.87
CA THR A 331 -11.89 9.16 -0.08
C THR A 331 -11.47 9.00 1.36
N PHE A 332 -12.05 9.82 2.24
CA PHE A 332 -11.91 9.67 3.68
C PHE A 332 -13.03 8.75 4.18
N VAL A 333 -12.65 7.63 4.77
CA VAL A 333 -13.58 6.64 5.31
C VAL A 333 -13.61 6.79 6.83
N PRO A 334 -14.74 7.26 7.42
CA PRO A 334 -14.86 7.36 8.87
C PRO A 334 -14.70 6.00 9.54
N LEU A 335 -14.11 5.97 10.74
CA LEU A 335 -13.81 4.77 11.50
C LEU A 335 -15.07 3.91 11.74
N LYS A 336 -16.22 4.53 11.99
CA LYS A 336 -17.52 3.85 12.11
C LYS A 336 -17.87 3.02 10.87
N GLN A 337 -17.59 3.57 9.69
CA GLN A 337 -17.78 2.87 8.42
C GLN A 337 -16.73 1.77 8.24
N ILE A 338 -15.47 2.02 8.62
CA ILE A 338 -14.41 0.99 8.61
C ILE A 338 -14.82 -0.20 9.48
N LEU A 339 -15.27 0.05 10.71
CA LEU A 339 -15.69 -0.96 11.67
C LEU A 339 -16.90 -1.77 11.20
N SER A 340 -17.81 -1.17 10.43
CA SER A 340 -18.96 -1.87 9.85
C SER A 340 -18.57 -2.95 8.83
N ASN A 341 -17.37 -2.85 8.24
CA ASN A 341 -16.85 -3.80 7.26
C ASN A 341 -15.32 -3.91 7.30
N ARG A 342 -14.77 -4.29 8.46
CA ARG A 342 -13.31 -4.30 8.73
C ARG A 342 -12.53 -5.08 7.68
N GLU A 343 -13.04 -6.25 7.30
CA GLU A 343 -12.36 -7.13 6.33
C GLU A 343 -12.19 -6.44 4.98
N MET A 344 -13.22 -5.78 4.46
CA MET A 344 -13.15 -5.06 3.19
C MET A 344 -12.11 -3.94 3.23
N TYR A 345 -12.08 -3.12 4.29
CA TYR A 345 -11.16 -1.99 4.37
C TYR A 345 -9.71 -2.41 4.62
N VAL A 346 -9.48 -3.48 5.37
CA VAL A 346 -8.14 -4.07 5.51
C VAL A 346 -7.66 -4.63 4.17
N GLN A 347 -8.52 -5.33 3.42
CA GLN A 347 -8.16 -5.80 2.06
C GLN A 347 -7.90 -4.63 1.11
N MET A 348 -8.66 -3.54 1.22
CA MET A 348 -8.43 -2.34 0.43
C MET A 348 -7.09 -1.68 0.78
N LEU A 349 -6.76 -1.57 2.07
CA LEU A 349 -5.45 -1.11 2.52
C LEU A 349 -4.32 -1.96 1.97
N MET A 350 -4.42 -3.29 2.09
CA MET A 350 -3.41 -4.20 1.56
C MET A 350 -3.18 -3.96 0.06
N ALA A 351 -4.25 -3.74 -0.71
CA ALA A 351 -4.16 -3.45 -2.13
C ALA A 351 -3.52 -2.08 -2.45
N TYR A 352 -3.53 -1.12 -1.53
CA TYR A 352 -2.79 0.14 -1.66
C TYR A 352 -1.30 -0.07 -1.37
N ILE A 353 -0.97 -0.76 -0.27
CA ILE A 353 0.41 -1.12 0.07
C ILE A 353 1.06 -1.92 -1.06
N ASP A 354 0.34 -2.90 -1.64
CA ASP A 354 0.81 -3.72 -2.77
C ASP A 354 1.10 -2.90 -4.04
N LYS A 355 0.51 -1.71 -4.16
CA LYS A 355 0.78 -0.74 -5.23
C LYS A 355 1.86 0.28 -4.86
N GLY A 356 2.50 0.13 -3.70
CA GLY A 356 3.50 1.07 -3.22
C GLY A 356 2.92 2.35 -2.61
N LEU A 357 1.64 2.36 -2.21
CA LEU A 357 0.97 3.55 -1.67
C LEU A 357 0.60 3.38 -0.19
N PRO A 358 0.93 4.35 0.69
CA PRO A 358 0.47 4.35 2.06
C PRO A 358 -1.03 4.72 2.16
N VAL A 359 -1.62 4.41 3.31
CA VAL A 359 -2.97 4.89 3.69
C VAL A 359 -2.81 5.82 4.88
N ILE A 360 -3.26 7.08 4.77
CA ILE A 360 -3.21 8.02 5.90
C ILE A 360 -4.29 7.61 6.91
N LEU A 361 -3.98 7.64 8.20
CA LEU A 361 -4.93 7.45 9.28
C LEU A 361 -4.94 8.66 10.21
N ASN A 362 -6.14 8.99 10.69
CA ASN A 362 -6.33 9.84 11.85
C ASN A 362 -6.72 8.93 13.02
N ASP A 363 -5.77 8.70 13.93
CA ASP A 363 -5.86 7.66 14.94
C ASP A 363 -6.69 8.06 16.18
N TYR A 364 -7.16 7.05 16.91
CA TYR A 364 -7.87 7.15 18.19
C TYR A 364 -7.48 5.98 19.11
N GLY A 365 -7.08 6.29 20.35
CA GLY A 365 -7.02 5.33 21.46
C GLY A 365 -5.62 5.01 22.01
N ASN A 366 -5.57 4.02 22.92
CA ASN A 366 -4.38 3.62 23.70
C ASN A 366 -3.48 2.59 22.98
N ASN A 367 -3.16 2.73 21.69
CA ASN A 367 -2.01 2.04 21.08
C ASN A 367 -1.81 2.40 19.60
N PRO A 368 -0.54 2.43 19.11
CA PRO A 368 0.60 1.82 19.79
C PRO A 368 1.33 2.67 20.84
N HIS A 369 1.16 4.01 20.95
CA HIS A 369 2.10 4.78 21.81
C HIS A 369 1.59 6.01 22.57
N ASN A 370 0.30 6.11 22.93
CA ASN A 370 -0.23 7.34 23.58
C ASN A 370 0.01 8.62 22.74
N ARG A 371 0.12 8.50 21.42
CA ARG A 371 0.36 9.63 20.49
C ARG A 371 -0.90 9.89 19.68
N PRO A 372 -1.91 10.60 20.22
CA PRO A 372 -3.10 10.97 19.45
C PRO A 372 -2.69 11.93 18.34
N SER A 373 -2.64 11.45 17.09
CA SER A 373 -2.33 12.27 15.92
C SER A 373 -2.51 11.51 14.60
N TRP A 374 -2.09 12.14 13.51
CA TRP A 374 -2.02 11.58 12.17
C TRP A 374 -0.83 10.64 12.00
N GLY A 375 -0.99 9.62 11.15
CA GLY A 375 0.10 8.78 10.69
C GLY A 375 -0.21 8.13 9.36
N VAL A 376 0.63 7.17 8.97
CA VAL A 376 0.40 6.35 7.77
C VAL A 376 0.53 4.86 8.06
N LEU A 377 -0.35 4.07 7.45
CA LEU A 377 -0.21 2.63 7.34
C LEU A 377 0.69 2.36 6.14
N VAL A 378 1.82 1.70 6.39
CA VAL A 378 2.92 1.48 5.43
C VAL A 378 3.15 0.01 5.14
N GLY A 379 2.40 -0.88 5.77
CA GLY A 379 2.58 -2.30 5.58
C GLY A 379 1.54 -3.13 6.29
N TYR A 380 1.64 -4.43 6.09
CA TYR A 380 0.84 -5.42 6.77
C TYR A 380 1.64 -6.72 6.94
N ALA A 381 1.23 -7.51 7.91
CA ALA A 381 1.74 -8.84 8.19
C ALA A 381 0.58 -9.82 8.46
N ASP A 382 0.88 -11.12 8.36
CA ASP A 382 -0.06 -12.22 8.60
C ASP A 382 -1.41 -12.08 7.85
N TYR A 383 -1.33 -11.73 6.56
CA TYR A 383 -2.48 -11.49 5.68
C TYR A 383 -3.41 -10.36 6.16
N GLY A 384 -2.80 -9.31 6.73
CA GLY A 384 -3.52 -8.15 7.25
C GLY A 384 -4.10 -8.36 8.65
N LYS A 385 -3.64 -9.37 9.40
CA LYS A 385 -3.97 -9.48 10.84
C LYS A 385 -3.18 -8.48 11.69
N THR A 386 -2.00 -8.11 11.21
CA THR A 386 -1.13 -7.09 11.80
C THR A 386 -0.90 -6.02 10.75
N LEU A 387 -1.00 -4.76 11.14
CA LEU A 387 -0.74 -3.60 10.29
C LEU A 387 0.53 -2.91 10.77
N LEU A 388 1.29 -2.35 9.84
CA LEU A 388 2.50 -1.60 10.12
C LEU A 388 2.19 -0.11 9.99
N TYR A 389 2.42 0.62 11.08
CA TYR A 389 2.06 2.03 11.25
C TYR A 389 3.33 2.85 11.45
N MET A 390 3.42 4.00 10.76
CA MET A 390 4.42 5.02 11.04
C MET A 390 3.71 6.25 11.62
N GLY A 391 4.06 6.61 12.85
CA GLY A 391 3.79 7.93 13.39
C GLY A 391 4.64 8.98 12.68
N GLY A 392 4.22 10.24 12.71
CA GLY A 392 4.89 11.31 11.96
C GLY A 392 6.40 11.37 12.21
N ASP A 393 6.82 11.28 13.47
CA ASP A 393 8.22 11.35 13.92
C ASP A 393 8.88 9.97 14.11
N GLY A 394 8.18 8.87 13.79
CA GLY A 394 8.71 7.52 13.90
C GLY A 394 9.82 7.25 12.87
N THR A 395 10.86 6.52 13.25
CA THR A 395 11.95 6.12 12.33
C THR A 395 11.79 4.69 11.80
N GLU A 396 11.01 3.87 12.50
CA GLU A 396 10.67 2.50 12.13
C GLU A 396 9.17 2.27 12.39
N PRO A 397 8.52 1.34 11.66
CA PRO A 397 7.10 1.11 11.81
C PRO A 397 6.79 0.31 13.07
N ASP A 398 5.74 0.73 13.76
CA ASP A 398 5.11 -0.04 14.81
C ASP A 398 4.22 -1.14 14.22
N TYR A 399 4.14 -2.25 14.94
CA TYR A 399 3.27 -3.38 14.60
C TYR A 399 2.04 -3.34 15.49
N ILE A 400 0.86 -3.22 14.89
CA ILE A 400 -0.41 -3.18 15.61
C ILE A 400 -1.37 -4.24 15.07
N SER A 401 -2.01 -4.99 15.96
CA SER A 401 -3.01 -5.96 15.53
C SER A 401 -4.26 -5.24 15.02
N VAL A 402 -4.96 -5.82 14.05
CA VAL A 402 -6.22 -5.25 13.55
C VAL A 402 -7.30 -5.20 14.65
N GLU A 403 -7.28 -6.12 15.61
CA GLU A 403 -8.26 -6.08 16.70
C GLU A 403 -8.00 -4.91 17.67
N ASP A 404 -6.74 -4.46 17.80
CA ASP A 404 -6.38 -3.29 18.59
C ASP A 404 -6.65 -1.97 17.84
N LEU A 405 -6.24 -1.88 16.57
CA LEU A 405 -6.44 -0.66 15.76
C LEU A 405 -7.91 -0.46 15.36
N LEU A 406 -8.65 -1.55 15.14
CA LEU A 406 -10.06 -1.53 14.73
C LEU A 406 -10.95 -2.27 15.76
N PRO A 407 -11.10 -1.71 16.97
CA PRO A 407 -11.76 -2.39 18.08
C PRO A 407 -13.28 -2.50 17.88
N LYS A 408 -13.83 -3.68 18.14
CA LYS A 408 -15.29 -3.95 18.02
C LYS A 408 -16.14 -3.15 19.01
N GLY A 409 -15.54 -2.66 20.09
CA GLY A 409 -16.20 -1.92 21.16
C GLY A 409 -16.13 -0.40 21.03
N TYR A 410 -15.68 0.13 19.88
CA TYR A 410 -15.55 1.57 19.66
C TYR A 410 -16.87 2.29 19.95
N LYS A 411 -16.77 3.32 20.79
CA LYS A 411 -17.83 4.30 21.01
C LYS A 411 -17.32 5.62 20.46
N GLU A 412 -18.17 6.25 19.68
CA GLU A 412 -17.92 7.59 19.15
C GLU A 412 -17.87 8.56 20.34
N GLU A 413 -16.69 9.09 20.63
CA GLU A 413 -16.46 10.05 21.71
C GLU A 413 -16.31 11.46 21.10
N GLY A 414 -17.16 12.39 21.55
CA GLY A 414 -17.12 13.78 21.08
C GLY A 414 -17.65 13.98 19.66
N GLN A 415 -17.14 15.02 18.99
CA GLN A 415 -17.50 15.40 17.62
C GLN A 415 -16.36 15.11 16.61
N HIS A 416 -15.25 14.53 17.07
CA HIS A 416 -14.09 14.23 16.24
C HIS A 416 -14.34 13.07 15.28
N CYS A 417 -13.94 13.25 14.03
CA CYS A 417 -14.07 12.23 13.00
C CYS A 417 -12.74 11.50 12.78
N HIS A 418 -12.61 10.29 13.33
CA HIS A 418 -11.49 9.39 13.04
C HIS A 418 -11.73 8.60 11.76
N GLY A 419 -10.66 8.16 11.10
CA GLY A 419 -10.81 7.43 9.84
C GLY A 419 -9.53 7.26 9.06
N TRP A 420 -9.66 6.64 7.88
CA TRP A 420 -8.57 6.39 6.94
C TRP A 420 -8.82 7.11 5.63
N LEU A 421 -7.76 7.67 5.04
CA LEU A 421 -7.81 8.32 3.74
C LEU A 421 -7.12 7.46 2.69
N PHE A 422 -7.86 7.22 1.59
CA PHE A 422 -7.38 6.52 0.42
C PHE A 422 -7.25 7.48 -0.76
N ILE A 423 -6.07 7.53 -1.38
CA ILE A 423 -5.81 8.38 -2.53
C ILE A 423 -6.34 7.77 -3.83
N GLY A 424 -7.06 8.56 -4.61
CA GLY A 424 -7.62 8.17 -5.90
C GLY A 424 -6.71 8.49 -7.07
N LYS A 425 -7.29 8.46 -8.27
CA LYS A 425 -6.59 8.83 -9.51
C LYS A 425 -6.40 10.35 -9.56
N LYS A 426 -5.37 10.77 -10.30
CA LYS A 426 -5.23 12.16 -10.73
C LYS A 426 -6.36 12.52 -11.71
N GLU A 427 -7.08 13.61 -11.46
CA GLU A 427 -8.27 14.00 -12.22
C GLU A 427 -7.92 14.94 -13.39
N GLU A 428 -7.28 16.08 -13.11
CA GLU A 428 -6.81 17.06 -14.12
C GLU A 428 -5.43 17.63 -13.72
N LYS A 429 -4.88 18.61 -14.45
CA LYS A 429 -3.61 19.25 -14.08
C LYS A 429 -3.83 20.75 -13.89
N LYS A 430 -4.03 21.17 -12.64
CA LYS A 430 -3.93 22.55 -12.21
C LYS A 430 -2.47 22.98 -12.22
N ASP A 431 -2.30 24.25 -12.56
CA ASP A 431 -1.01 24.90 -12.50
C ASP A 431 -0.63 25.21 -11.05
N LEU A 432 0.63 24.94 -10.69
CA LEU A 432 1.13 25.13 -9.34
C LEU A 432 1.06 26.60 -8.92
N ALA A 433 1.34 27.54 -9.82
CA ALA A 433 1.26 28.97 -9.52
C ALA A 433 -0.19 29.38 -9.18
N GLY A 434 -1.16 28.82 -9.90
CA GLY A 434 -2.59 28.94 -9.61
C GLY A 434 -2.98 28.48 -8.20
N ILE A 435 -2.52 27.30 -7.78
CA ILE A 435 -2.80 26.75 -6.44
C ILE A 435 -2.27 27.68 -5.33
N TYR A 436 -1.02 28.13 -5.46
CA TYR A 436 -0.41 29.05 -4.49
C TYR A 436 -1.15 30.40 -4.45
N ARG A 437 -1.48 30.98 -5.62
CA ARG A 437 -2.23 32.25 -5.68
C ARG A 437 -3.60 32.11 -5.02
N GLU A 438 -4.37 31.08 -5.36
CA GLU A 438 -5.69 30.83 -4.78
C GLU A 438 -5.61 30.69 -3.26
N ARG A 439 -4.61 29.96 -2.75
CA ARG A 439 -4.43 29.78 -1.31
C ARG A 439 -4.13 31.11 -0.62
N ILE A 440 -3.15 31.90 -1.11
CA ILE A 440 -2.79 33.20 -0.52
C ILE A 440 -4.00 34.13 -0.51
N LEU A 441 -4.69 34.27 -1.64
CA LEU A 441 -5.84 35.17 -1.74
C LEU A 441 -7.04 34.72 -0.89
N SER A 442 -7.17 33.43 -0.59
CA SER A 442 -8.24 32.93 0.28
C SER A 442 -7.88 32.93 1.78
N LEU A 443 -6.66 33.32 2.18
CA LEU A 443 -6.26 33.36 3.60
C LEU A 443 -7.17 34.22 4.47
N PRO A 444 -7.64 35.42 4.06
CA PRO A 444 -8.57 36.23 4.87
C PRO A 444 -9.77 35.44 5.38
N GLN A 445 -10.40 34.62 4.51
CA GLN A 445 -11.54 33.79 4.90
C GLN A 445 -11.20 32.77 5.99
N LEU A 446 -9.98 32.22 5.97
CA LEU A 446 -9.51 31.28 6.97
C LEU A 446 -9.12 32.01 8.27
N LEU A 447 -8.35 33.10 8.16
CA LEU A 447 -7.80 33.83 9.31
C LEU A 447 -8.88 34.61 10.09
N THR A 448 -10.04 34.88 9.50
CA THR A 448 -11.17 35.50 10.18
C THR A 448 -12.26 34.51 10.60
N PHE A 449 -12.03 33.20 10.45
CA PHE A 449 -13.03 32.18 10.79
C PHE A 449 -13.32 32.15 12.30
N GLU A 450 -14.59 32.10 12.65
CA GLU A 450 -15.07 31.90 14.01
C GLU A 450 -16.41 31.15 14.00
N ASN A 451 -16.56 30.21 14.92
CA ASN A 451 -17.85 29.61 15.25
C ASN A 451 -18.03 29.59 16.78
N GLU A 452 -19.07 28.91 17.26
CA GLU A 452 -19.35 28.80 18.71
C GLU A 452 -18.25 28.04 19.48
N ASN A 453 -17.52 27.14 18.80
CA ASN A 453 -16.57 26.20 19.37
C ASN A 453 -15.13 26.71 19.38
N TYR A 454 -14.72 27.45 18.35
CA TYR A 454 -13.34 27.89 18.15
C TYR A 454 -13.25 29.12 17.25
N CYS A 455 -12.06 29.69 17.17
CA CYS A 455 -11.74 30.80 16.30
C CYS A 455 -10.31 30.71 15.77
N PHE A 456 -10.05 31.34 14.63
CA PHE A 456 -8.76 31.38 13.96
C PHE A 456 -8.16 32.80 13.92
N GLY A 457 -6.90 32.89 13.51
CA GLY A 457 -6.17 34.12 13.26
C GLY A 457 -6.13 35.10 14.43
N ALA A 458 -6.37 36.38 14.18
CA ALA A 458 -6.30 37.42 15.21
C ALA A 458 -7.31 37.20 16.34
N LYS A 459 -8.49 36.67 16.02
CA LYS A 459 -9.53 36.35 17.00
C LYS A 459 -9.07 35.23 17.94
N ALA A 460 -8.31 34.25 17.43
CA ALA A 460 -7.71 33.20 18.25
C ALA A 460 -6.76 33.78 19.31
N PHE A 461 -5.83 34.65 18.91
CA PHE A 461 -4.93 35.34 19.84
C PHE A 461 -5.68 36.18 20.86
N CYS A 462 -6.67 36.96 20.43
CA CYS A 462 -7.46 37.80 21.33
C CYS A 462 -8.25 36.98 22.35
N THR A 463 -8.85 35.87 21.91
CA THR A 463 -9.66 35.01 22.79
C THR A 463 -8.77 34.27 23.78
N TRP A 464 -7.60 33.79 23.34
CA TRP A 464 -6.59 33.20 24.21
C TRP A 464 -6.05 34.20 25.24
N ALA A 465 -5.72 35.41 24.80
CA ALA A 465 -5.28 36.48 25.69
C ALA A 465 -6.35 36.80 26.75
N LYS A 466 -7.61 36.90 26.31
CA LYS A 466 -8.74 37.20 27.19
C LYS A 466 -8.94 36.09 28.23
N SER A 467 -8.89 34.82 27.84
CA SER A 467 -9.09 33.71 28.79
C SER A 467 -8.02 33.68 29.88
N ILE A 468 -6.75 33.94 29.52
CA ILE A 468 -5.65 34.07 30.48
C ILE A 468 -5.87 35.27 31.41
N ASP A 469 -6.15 36.45 30.86
CA ASP A 469 -6.29 37.70 31.63
C ASP A 469 -7.47 37.63 32.63
N GLU A 470 -8.59 37.05 32.20
CA GLU A 470 -9.81 36.83 33.01
C GLU A 470 -9.66 35.73 34.07
N GLY A 471 -8.51 35.05 34.12
CA GLY A 471 -8.17 34.14 35.21
C GLY A 471 -8.65 32.70 35.02
N LEU A 472 -8.70 32.19 33.78
CA LEU A 472 -9.03 30.78 33.48
C LEU A 472 -8.27 29.80 34.38
N PHE A 473 -7.00 30.09 34.68
CA PHE A 473 -6.12 29.21 35.45
C PHE A 473 -6.19 29.40 36.98
N GLU A 474 -6.91 30.41 37.49
CA GLU A 474 -6.96 30.71 38.94
C GLU A 474 -7.50 29.55 39.79
N GLN A 475 -8.39 28.76 39.21
CA GLN A 475 -9.10 27.68 39.92
C GLN A 475 -8.58 26.29 39.54
N ILE A 476 -7.62 26.21 38.62
CA ILE A 476 -7.03 24.94 38.18
C ILE A 476 -6.02 24.49 39.23
N MET A 477 -6.14 23.25 39.70
CA MET A 477 -5.18 22.64 40.61
C MET A 477 -3.99 22.08 39.83
N PRO A 478 -2.78 21.99 40.41
CA PRO A 478 -1.60 21.44 39.73
C PRO A 478 -1.84 20.04 39.14
N GLU A 479 -2.62 19.20 39.79
CA GLU A 479 -2.99 17.86 39.34
C GLU A 479 -3.92 17.83 38.12
N ASP A 480 -4.69 18.89 37.89
CA ASP A 480 -5.64 19.03 36.77
C ASP A 480 -5.06 19.84 35.60
N PHE A 481 -3.84 20.36 35.77
CA PHE A 481 -3.18 21.18 34.76
C PHE A 481 -2.55 20.31 33.67
N ASP A 482 -3.26 20.17 32.55
CA ASP A 482 -2.73 19.69 31.27
C ASP A 482 -2.12 20.86 30.51
N ASP A 483 -0.81 21.05 30.64
CA ASP A 483 -0.10 22.16 30.01
C ASP A 483 -0.23 22.13 28.48
N TRP A 484 -0.21 20.94 27.87
CA TRP A 484 -0.31 20.78 26.43
C TRP A 484 -1.65 21.26 25.88
N GLY A 485 -2.74 20.62 26.31
CA GLY A 485 -4.08 20.90 25.80
C GLY A 485 -4.60 22.28 26.16
N MET A 486 -4.15 22.84 27.31
CA MET A 486 -4.63 24.13 27.80
C MET A 486 -3.80 25.33 27.29
N HIS A 487 -2.52 25.17 26.98
CA HIS A 487 -1.65 26.31 26.63
C HIS A 487 -0.56 26.00 25.59
N THR A 488 0.26 24.97 25.81
CA THR A 488 1.50 24.72 25.05
C THR A 488 1.24 24.37 23.59
N ALA A 489 0.13 23.71 23.26
CA ALA A 489 -0.25 23.47 21.86
C ALA A 489 -0.45 24.77 21.06
N TYR A 490 -0.99 25.83 21.69
CA TYR A 490 -1.16 27.14 21.04
C TYR A 490 0.16 27.86 20.82
N VAL A 491 1.10 27.72 21.77
CA VAL A 491 2.49 28.19 21.60
C VAL A 491 3.17 27.45 20.46
N CYS A 492 2.97 26.13 20.36
CA CYS A 492 3.53 25.32 19.28
C CYS A 492 3.03 25.77 17.89
N CYS A 493 1.73 26.04 17.75
CA CYS A 493 1.16 26.62 16.53
C CYS A 493 1.84 27.96 16.19
N LEU A 494 1.91 28.87 17.15
CA LEU A 494 2.52 30.19 16.98
C LEU A 494 4.00 30.08 16.54
N ALA A 495 4.77 29.27 17.25
CA ALA A 495 6.20 29.07 17.00
C ALA A 495 6.43 28.52 15.58
N THR A 496 5.63 27.54 15.18
CA THR A 496 5.67 26.97 13.83
C THR A 496 5.35 28.03 12.77
N ASN A 497 4.20 28.68 12.90
CA ASN A 497 3.70 29.67 11.95
C ASN A 497 4.67 30.84 11.76
N SER A 498 5.36 31.25 12.82
CA SER A 498 6.34 32.34 12.73
C SER A 498 7.71 31.92 12.20
N SER A 499 8.03 30.61 12.18
CA SER A 499 9.37 30.11 11.86
C SER A 499 9.49 29.49 10.46
N VAL A 500 8.47 28.75 9.99
CA VAL A 500 8.58 27.95 8.75
C VAL A 500 7.79 28.50 7.57
N ILE A 501 6.97 29.52 7.78
CA ILE A 501 6.06 30.08 6.76
C ILE A 501 6.75 30.66 5.54
N LYS A 502 7.96 31.18 5.74
CA LYS A 502 8.74 31.89 4.72
C LYS A 502 8.96 31.05 3.47
N VAL A 503 9.20 29.74 3.63
CA VAL A 503 9.45 28.82 2.50
C VAL A 503 8.26 28.79 1.54
N PHE A 504 7.03 28.71 2.05
CA PHE A 504 5.83 28.72 1.21
C PHE A 504 5.60 30.09 0.57
N LEU A 505 5.78 31.18 1.32
CA LEU A 505 5.60 32.54 0.83
C LEU A 505 6.60 32.91 -0.27
N GLU A 506 7.88 32.58 -0.11
CA GLU A 506 8.91 32.82 -1.13
C GLU A 506 8.63 32.02 -2.40
N LYS A 507 8.18 30.76 -2.27
CA LYS A 507 7.75 29.94 -3.41
C LYS A 507 6.49 30.53 -4.09
N ALA A 508 5.53 31.02 -3.31
CA ALA A 508 4.34 31.70 -3.82
C ALA A 508 4.71 32.94 -4.64
N LEU A 509 5.62 33.78 -4.14
CA LEU A 509 6.10 34.98 -4.82
C LEU A 509 6.94 34.66 -6.06
N ALA A 510 7.79 33.63 -5.99
CA ALA A 510 8.58 33.19 -7.14
C ALA A 510 7.69 32.69 -8.30
N LEU A 511 6.59 31.99 -7.96
CA LEU A 511 5.60 31.53 -8.94
C LEU A 511 4.65 32.65 -9.41
N ASN A 512 4.40 33.65 -8.55
CA ASN A 512 3.46 34.73 -8.79
C ASN A 512 4.09 36.10 -8.46
N PRO A 513 4.97 36.63 -9.34
CA PRO A 513 5.74 37.85 -9.06
C PRO A 513 4.89 39.12 -8.87
N ASP A 514 3.62 39.08 -9.28
CA ASP A 514 2.63 40.14 -9.08
C ASP A 514 2.17 40.27 -7.61
N LEU A 515 2.29 39.21 -6.80
CA LEU A 515 1.89 39.22 -5.39
C LEU A 515 2.96 39.86 -4.49
N ILE A 516 3.44 41.06 -4.84
CA ILE A 516 4.57 41.73 -4.17
C ILE A 516 4.35 41.97 -2.67
N PHE A 517 3.09 42.11 -2.25
CA PHE A 517 2.70 42.28 -0.84
C PHE A 517 3.08 41.08 0.05
N ILE A 518 3.41 39.93 -0.55
CA ILE A 518 3.96 38.78 0.18
C ILE A 518 5.22 39.16 0.98
N GLN A 519 6.00 40.15 0.52
CA GLN A 519 7.17 40.64 1.26
C GLN A 519 6.76 41.24 2.61
N ASP A 520 5.66 41.98 2.65
CA ASP A 520 5.12 42.56 3.89
C ASP A 520 4.58 41.45 4.80
N MET A 521 3.91 40.42 4.23
CA MET A 521 3.50 39.25 5.00
C MET A 521 4.70 38.55 5.66
N ILE A 522 5.79 38.31 4.93
CA ILE A 522 7.01 37.69 5.48
C ILE A 522 7.51 38.52 6.67
N ALA A 523 7.58 39.85 6.54
CA ALA A 523 8.03 40.73 7.61
C ALA A 523 7.13 40.66 8.86
N LEU A 524 5.81 40.54 8.68
CA LEU A 524 4.84 40.38 9.76
C LEU A 524 5.01 39.05 10.50
N TYR A 525 5.21 37.94 9.79
CA TYR A 525 5.50 36.64 10.42
C TYR A 525 6.87 36.63 11.13
N GLU A 526 7.89 37.25 10.55
CA GLU A 526 9.19 37.44 11.23
C GLU A 526 9.05 38.31 12.49
N GLN A 527 8.15 39.29 12.49
CA GLN A 527 7.83 40.09 13.67
C GLN A 527 7.16 39.25 14.76
N MET A 528 6.24 38.36 14.39
CA MET A 528 5.68 37.39 15.33
C MET A 528 6.77 36.48 15.90
N GLY A 529 7.72 36.01 15.08
CA GLY A 529 8.86 35.23 15.57
C GLY A 529 9.66 35.97 16.64
N ARG A 530 9.92 37.27 16.44
CA ARG A 530 10.54 38.13 17.46
C ARG A 530 9.70 38.22 18.73
N TYR A 531 8.39 38.43 18.61
CA TYR A 531 7.50 38.48 19.77
C TYR A 531 7.45 37.17 20.56
N TRP A 532 7.70 36.04 19.91
CA TRP A 532 7.72 34.74 20.57
C TRP A 532 9.00 34.53 21.40
N ASN A 533 10.20 34.68 20.83
CA ASN A 533 11.45 34.30 21.52
C ASN A 533 12.66 35.22 21.27
N ASN A 534 12.48 36.40 20.66
CA ASN A 534 13.58 37.30 20.31
C ASN A 534 13.19 38.79 20.37
N ASP A 535 12.64 39.22 21.52
CA ASP A 535 12.21 40.61 21.79
C ASP A 535 12.91 41.15 23.06
N ASN A 536 14.22 40.91 23.17
CA ASN A 536 15.09 41.46 24.21
C ASN A 536 14.58 41.26 25.66
N GLY A 537 14.03 40.07 25.98
CA GLY A 537 13.51 39.75 27.30
C GLY A 537 12.08 40.25 27.56
N ALA A 538 11.43 40.82 26.55
CA ALA A 538 10.00 41.14 26.57
C ALA A 538 9.18 40.17 25.70
N ASP A 539 9.80 39.16 25.08
CA ASP A 539 9.14 38.12 24.29
C ASP A 539 8.33 37.14 25.15
N LEU A 540 7.49 36.35 24.49
CA LEU A 540 6.56 35.43 25.15
C LEU A 540 7.26 34.38 26.02
N GLU A 541 8.40 33.85 25.57
CA GLU A 541 9.24 32.93 26.35
C GLU A 541 9.75 33.61 27.63
N ALA A 542 10.36 34.80 27.52
CA ALA A 542 10.89 35.54 28.67
C ALA A 542 9.80 35.96 29.68
N LEU A 543 8.57 36.19 29.22
CA LEU A 543 7.42 36.48 30.08
C LEU A 543 6.87 35.24 30.82
N GLY A 544 7.36 34.04 30.48
CA GLY A 544 6.90 32.76 31.04
C GLY A 544 5.57 32.29 30.44
N GLY A 545 5.23 32.76 29.23
CA GLY A 545 4.05 32.32 28.48
C GLY A 545 4.38 31.42 27.28
N GLY A 546 5.65 31.04 27.11
CA GLY A 546 6.13 30.16 26.04
C GLY A 546 6.08 28.67 26.41
N PHE A 547 6.99 27.86 25.86
CA PHE A 547 6.98 26.40 26.04
C PHE A 547 7.21 25.94 27.48
N ASN A 548 7.96 26.71 28.29
CA ASN A 548 8.24 26.40 29.69
C ASN A 548 7.24 27.08 30.65
N VAL A 549 5.98 27.22 30.24
CA VAL A 549 4.93 27.83 31.05
C VAL A 549 4.73 27.05 32.35
N THR A 550 4.46 27.77 33.44
CA THR A 550 4.10 27.16 34.72
C THR A 550 2.70 27.63 35.12
N LEU A 551 1.96 26.78 35.85
CA LEU A 551 0.65 27.14 36.39
C LEU A 551 0.75 28.42 37.25
N ASP A 552 1.79 28.54 38.08
CA ASP A 552 2.08 29.74 38.88
C ASP A 552 2.16 31.02 38.02
N ALA A 553 2.75 30.94 36.83
CA ALA A 553 2.86 32.08 35.92
C ALA A 553 1.49 32.51 35.36
N LEU A 554 0.62 31.53 35.10
CA LEU A 554 -0.73 31.75 34.58
C LEU A 554 -1.73 32.17 35.68
N GLN A 555 -1.45 31.81 36.94
CA GLN A 555 -2.25 32.21 38.10
C GLN A 555 -1.91 33.61 38.61
N ASP A 556 -0.63 33.99 38.59
CA ASP A 556 -0.20 35.33 39.00
C ASP A 556 -0.78 36.40 38.07
N ARG A 557 -1.55 37.32 38.66
CA ARG A 557 -2.30 38.35 37.93
C ARG A 557 -1.41 39.27 37.11
N ASP A 558 -0.25 39.67 37.63
CA ASP A 558 0.64 40.61 36.96
C ASP A 558 1.41 39.92 35.82
N ARG A 559 1.81 38.67 36.02
CA ARG A 559 2.49 37.85 35.00
C ARG A 559 1.55 37.50 33.86
N ARG A 560 0.36 36.95 34.17
CA ARG A 560 -0.62 36.56 33.15
C ARG A 560 -1.13 37.75 32.35
N LYS A 561 -1.24 38.93 32.96
CA LYS A 561 -1.56 40.18 32.24
C LYS A 561 -0.52 40.52 31.17
N LYS A 562 0.77 40.41 31.50
CA LYS A 562 1.86 40.64 30.54
C LYS A 562 1.84 39.63 29.40
N ILE A 563 1.57 38.36 29.71
CA ILE A 563 1.38 37.31 28.70
C ILE A 563 0.22 37.67 27.76
N ALA A 564 -0.95 38.02 28.31
CA ALA A 564 -2.12 38.41 27.54
C ALA A 564 -1.87 39.66 26.66
N ASP A 565 -1.21 40.68 27.20
CA ASP A 565 -0.86 41.89 26.43
C ASP A 565 0.12 41.56 25.28
N LYS A 566 1.05 40.63 25.49
CA LYS A 566 1.93 40.14 24.42
C LYS A 566 1.14 39.38 23.35
N LEU A 567 0.23 38.49 23.73
CA LEU A 567 -0.66 37.77 22.81
C LEU A 567 -1.48 38.71 21.92
N ARG A 568 -1.99 39.82 22.47
CA ARG A 568 -2.70 40.86 21.70
C ARG A 568 -1.83 41.52 20.62
N ARG A 569 -0.50 41.59 20.79
CA ARG A 569 0.42 42.12 19.76
C ARG A 569 0.57 41.17 18.57
N PHE A 570 0.46 39.86 18.78
CA PHE A 570 0.40 38.89 17.67
C PHE A 570 -0.90 39.05 16.88
N ALA A 571 -2.03 39.29 17.56
CA ALA A 571 -3.31 39.55 16.91
C ALA A 571 -3.22 40.72 15.91
N VAL A 572 -2.57 41.82 16.31
CA VAL A 572 -2.34 42.98 15.43
C VAL A 572 -1.56 42.60 14.16
N CYS A 573 -0.52 41.77 14.28
CA CYS A 573 0.25 41.32 13.11
C CYS A 573 -0.63 40.49 12.16
N MET A 574 -1.49 39.63 12.70
CA MET A 574 -2.38 38.79 11.91
C MET A 574 -3.50 39.59 11.23
N ASP A 575 -4.05 40.60 11.90
CA ASP A 575 -5.02 41.53 11.29
C ASP A 575 -4.38 42.33 10.14
N GLU A 576 -3.11 42.70 10.29
CA GLU A 576 -2.35 43.38 9.23
C GLU A 576 -2.10 42.45 8.03
N VAL A 577 -1.82 41.16 8.26
CA VAL A 577 -1.73 40.15 7.19
C VAL A 577 -3.03 40.09 6.39
N VAL A 578 -4.17 40.04 7.07
CA VAL A 578 -5.50 40.04 6.42
C VAL A 578 -5.72 41.32 5.63
N SER A 579 -5.43 42.47 6.25
CA SER A 579 -5.61 43.80 5.63
C SER A 579 -4.76 43.97 4.37
N THR A 580 -3.51 43.50 4.41
CA THR A 580 -2.58 43.54 3.27
C THR A 580 -3.13 42.76 2.07
N ILE A 581 -3.68 41.56 2.32
CA ILE A 581 -4.25 40.71 1.27
C ILE A 581 -5.53 41.33 0.69
N ASP A 582 -6.42 41.85 1.54
CA ASP A 582 -7.68 42.43 1.08
C ASP A 582 -7.48 43.76 0.36
N GLN A 583 -6.48 44.56 0.75
CA GLN A 583 -6.09 45.76 0.00
C GLN A 583 -5.65 45.41 -1.42
N PHE A 584 -4.78 44.39 -1.57
CA PHE A 584 -4.35 43.93 -2.90
C PHE A 584 -5.54 43.53 -3.79
N LYS A 585 -6.52 42.79 -3.25
CA LYS A 585 -7.72 42.37 -4.00
C LYS A 585 -8.59 43.53 -4.48
N VAL A 586 -8.58 44.66 -3.78
CA VAL A 586 -9.35 45.86 -4.16
C VAL A 586 -8.63 46.65 -5.24
N GLU A 587 -7.30 46.60 -5.25
CA GLU A 587 -6.45 47.34 -6.19
C GLU A 587 -6.18 46.58 -7.51
N SER A 588 -6.30 45.25 -7.51
CA SER A 588 -6.18 44.34 -8.66
C SER A 588 -7.50 44.15 -9.41
#